data_AF-A0A2I0VKW2-F1
#
_entry.id   AF-A0A2I0VKW2-F1
#
_cell.length_a   1.000
_cell.length_b   1.000
_cell.length_c   1.000
_cell.angle_alpha   90.00
_cell.angle_beta   90.00
_cell.angle_gamma   90.00
#
_symmetry.space_group_name_H-M   'P 1'
#
loop_
_entity.id
_entity.type
_entity.pdbx_description
1 polymer ?
#
loop_
_entity_poly.entity_id
_entity_poly.type
_entity_poly.pdbx_seq_one_letter_code
_entity_poly.pdbx_strand_id
1 'polypeptide(L)'
;MADPEVDHGFAYNDLGEIDILFSPFYKPDWEYDETVERYVKRILYCLAEAIDLQKPKTPWLLIGRSTPSPSVATSPSIKTFGTIFLVAVSLIVGFIFIR
;
A
#
# COMPACT_ATOMS: atom_id res chain seq x y z
N MET A 1 19.92 9.85 7.35
CA MET A 1 19.44 10.33 8.66
C MET A 1 18.06 10.89 8.41
N ALA A 2 17.03 10.30 8.99
CA ALA A 2 15.66 10.80 8.90
C ALA A 2 15.59 12.20 9.55
N ASP A 3 14.98 13.17 8.88
CA ASP A 3 14.72 14.50 9.42
C ASP A 3 13.44 14.43 10.25
N PRO A 4 13.50 14.51 11.59
CA PRO A 4 12.33 14.35 12.44
C PRO A 4 11.22 15.38 12.19
N GLU A 5 11.54 16.54 11.61
CA GLU A 5 10.56 17.58 11.29
C GLU A 5 9.74 17.25 10.02
N VAL A 6 10.33 16.49 9.10
CA VAL A 6 9.72 16.06 7.83
C VAL A 6 9.15 14.64 7.93
N ASP A 7 9.84 13.78 8.67
CA ASP A 7 9.57 12.34 8.70
C ASP A 7 8.56 11.96 9.79
N HIS A 8 8.16 12.91 10.64
CA HIS A 8 7.16 12.74 11.70
C HIS A 8 7.44 11.53 12.60
N GLY A 9 8.72 11.22 12.80
CA GLY A 9 9.19 10.09 13.58
C GLY A 9 9.20 8.75 12.84
N PHE A 10 8.79 8.65 11.57
CA PHE A 10 8.94 7.40 10.82
C PHE A 10 10.40 7.08 10.52
N ALA A 11 10.71 5.78 10.56
CA ALA A 11 11.96 5.26 10.03
C ALA A 11 11.77 4.85 8.57
N TYR A 12 12.81 4.99 7.77
CA TYR A 12 12.82 4.61 6.36
C TYR A 12 13.95 3.63 6.08
N ASN A 13 13.70 2.66 5.21
CA ASN A 13 14.72 1.73 4.73
C ASN A 13 15.60 2.39 3.64
N ASP A 14 16.60 1.65 3.15
CA ASP A 14 17.51 2.13 2.10
C ASP A 14 16.81 2.43 0.76
N LEU A 15 15.57 1.96 0.59
CA LEU A 15 14.73 2.22 -0.58
C LEU A 15 13.82 3.45 -0.41
N GLY A 16 13.84 4.10 0.77
CA GLY A 16 12.98 5.22 1.10
C GLY A 16 11.53 4.82 1.43
N GLU A 17 11.29 3.54 1.73
CA GLU A 17 9.99 3.05 2.18
C GLU A 17 9.91 3.08 3.70
N ILE A 18 8.71 3.23 4.25
CA ILE A 18 8.49 3.24 5.70
C ILE A 18 8.90 1.88 6.28
N ASP A 19 9.90 1.90 7.16
CA ASP A 19 10.30 0.75 7.94
C ASP A 19 9.52 0.75 9.26
N ILE A 20 8.45 -0.03 9.28
CA ILE A 20 7.56 -0.13 10.44
C ILE A 20 8.31 -0.69 11.65
N LEU A 21 9.25 -1.63 11.48
CA LEU A 21 9.93 -2.30 12.61
C LEU A 21 10.88 -1.35 13.35
N PHE A 22 11.46 -0.39 12.62
CA PHE A 22 12.32 0.64 13.19
C PHE A 22 11.56 1.93 13.53
N SER A 23 10.27 1.99 13.22
CA SER A 23 9.42 3.11 13.57
C SER A 23 9.11 3.12 15.08
N PRO A 24 9.01 4.29 15.72
CA PRO A 24 8.60 4.44 17.12
C PRO A 24 7.18 3.91 17.41
N PHE A 25 6.38 3.64 16.38
CA PHE A 25 5.08 2.95 16.50
C PHE A 25 5.24 1.45 16.78
N TYR A 26 6.37 0.85 16.41
CA TYR A 26 6.69 -0.53 16.72
C TYR A 26 7.20 -0.64 18.15
N LYS A 27 6.25 -0.83 19.06
CA LYS A 27 6.50 -1.22 20.44
C LYS A 27 6.02 -2.65 20.64
N PRO A 28 6.92 -3.64 20.52
CA PRO A 28 6.65 -5.01 20.91
C PRO A 28 6.59 -5.06 22.45
N ASP A 29 5.47 -4.67 23.01
CA ASP A 29 5.08 -5.00 24.39
C ASP A 29 4.60 -6.46 24.43
N TRP A 30 5.55 -7.37 24.24
CA TRP A 30 5.33 -8.83 24.30
C TRP A 30 4.89 -9.34 25.68
N GLU A 31 4.66 -8.43 26.63
CA GLU A 31 4.07 -8.73 27.93
C GLU A 31 2.55 -8.97 27.85
N TYR A 32 1.93 -8.59 26.74
CA TYR A 32 0.53 -8.85 26.44
C TYR A 32 0.40 -10.00 25.43
N ASP A 33 -0.20 -11.11 25.90
CA ASP A 33 -0.58 -12.27 25.10
C ASP A 33 -1.67 -11.89 24.09
N GLU A 34 -1.26 -11.29 22.98
CA GLU A 34 -2.16 -10.55 22.09
C GLU A 34 -1.84 -10.83 20.63
N THR A 35 -2.83 -11.41 19.94
CA THR A 35 -2.78 -11.77 18.53
C THR A 35 -2.36 -10.58 17.66
N VAL A 36 -1.77 -10.87 16.49
CA VAL A 36 -1.38 -9.86 15.48
C VAL A 36 -2.51 -8.84 15.24
N GLU A 37 -3.77 -9.29 15.22
CA GLU A 37 -4.94 -8.43 15.07
C GLU A 37 -5.05 -7.35 16.16
N ARG A 38 -4.85 -7.72 17.43
CA ARG A 38 -4.99 -6.79 18.55
C ARG A 38 -3.85 -5.77 18.57
N TYR A 39 -2.63 -6.22 18.24
CA TYR A 39 -1.49 -5.34 18.01
C TYR A 39 -1.79 -4.31 16.90
N VAL A 40 -2.27 -4.78 15.74
CA VAL A 40 -2.63 -3.90 14.60
C VAL A 40 -3.70 -2.90 15.02
N LYS A 41 -4.76 -3.33 15.71
CA LYS A 41 -5.82 -2.42 16.19
C LYS A 41 -5.28 -1.34 17.14
N ARG A 42 -4.33 -1.69 18.00
CA ARG A 42 -3.71 -0.74 18.93
C ARG A 42 -2.87 0.31 18.22
N ILE A 43 -2.05 -0.08 17.25
CA ILE A 43 -1.18 0.87 16.53
C ILE A 43 -1.93 1.64 15.44
N LEU A 44 -3.07 1.14 14.97
CA LEU A 44 -3.81 1.72 13.84
C LEU A 44 -4.18 3.18 14.07
N TYR A 45 -4.59 3.54 15.29
CA TYR A 45 -4.97 4.91 15.62
C TYR A 45 -3.78 5.88 15.49
N CYS A 46 -2.65 5.54 16.11
CA CYS A 46 -1.43 6.35 16.03
C CYS A 46 -0.90 6.43 14.60
N LEU A 47 -0.96 5.33 13.86
CA LEU A 47 -0.51 5.27 12.47
C LEU A 47 -1.38 6.14 11.55
N ALA A 48 -2.70 6.12 11.73
CA ALA A 48 -3.62 6.92 10.94
C ALA A 48 -3.38 8.43 11.12
N GLU A 49 -3.17 8.87 12.37
CA GLU A 49 -2.85 10.26 12.69
C GLU A 49 -1.52 10.69 12.05
N ALA A 50 -0.47 9.86 12.18
CA ALA A 50 0.84 10.14 11.62
C ALA A 50 0.84 10.20 10.08
N ILE A 51 0.07 9.33 9.42
CA ILE A 51 -0.14 9.37 7.96
C ILE A 51 -0.87 10.66 7.55
N ASP A 52 -1.85 11.11 8.33
CA ASP A 52 -2.58 12.34 8.01
C ASP A 52 -1.67 13.58 8.12
N LEU A 53 -0.75 13.59 9.09
CA LEU A 53 0.28 14.64 9.21
C LEU A 53 1.24 14.67 8.01
N GLN A 54 1.57 13.50 7.45
CA GLN A 54 2.39 13.40 6.24
C GLN A 54 1.69 13.85 4.96
N LYS A 55 0.37 13.99 4.96
CA LYS A 55 -0.33 14.43 3.75
C LYS A 55 0.12 15.85 3.42
N PRO A 56 0.52 16.12 2.17
CA PRO A 56 0.79 17.48 1.76
C PRO A 56 -0.48 18.31 1.95
N LYS A 57 -0.33 19.44 2.65
CA LYS A 57 -1.41 20.43 2.85
C LYS A 57 -1.83 21.08 1.52
N THR A 58 -0.96 20.97 0.52
CA THR A 58 -1.22 21.43 -0.84
C THR A 58 -2.11 20.42 -1.57
N PRO A 59 -3.14 20.87 -2.30
CA PRO A 59 -3.92 19.99 -3.15
C PRO A 59 -3.01 19.21 -4.09
N TRP A 60 -3.20 17.90 -4.18
CA TRP A 60 -2.51 17.07 -5.16
C TRP A 60 -2.86 17.57 -6.57
N LEU A 61 -1.91 18.24 -7.21
CA LEU A 61 -2.00 18.49 -8.64
C LEU A 61 -1.69 17.17 -9.33
N LEU A 62 -2.74 16.53 -9.85
CA LEU A 62 -2.58 15.54 -10.91
C LEU A 62 -2.00 16.28 -12.11
N ILE A 63 -0.67 16.36 -12.21
CA ILE A 63 -0.01 16.62 -13.47
C ILE A 63 -0.38 15.43 -14.35
N GLY A 64 -1.39 15.63 -15.20
CA GLY A 64 -1.61 14.75 -16.33
C GLY A 64 -0.29 14.66 -17.08
N ARG A 65 0.11 13.44 -17.48
CA ARG A 65 1.30 13.23 -18.32
C ARG A 65 1.32 14.32 -19.38
N SER A 66 2.40 15.10 -19.46
CA SER A 66 2.66 15.92 -20.63
C SER A 66 2.46 15.01 -21.84
N THR A 67 1.43 15.29 -22.64
CA THR A 67 1.10 14.50 -23.81
C THR A 67 2.36 14.46 -24.68
N PRO A 68 3.00 13.31 -24.90
CA PRO A 68 4.00 13.23 -25.94
C PRO A 68 3.28 13.53 -27.25
N SER A 69 3.88 14.38 -28.10
CA SER A 69 3.47 14.58 -29.49
C SER A 69 3.08 13.24 -30.14
N PRO A 70 2.02 13.15 -30.97
CA PRO A 70 1.41 11.87 -31.33
C PRO A 70 2.39 11.02 -32.14
N SER A 71 3.10 10.12 -31.47
CA SER A 71 3.82 9.05 -32.13
C SER A 71 2.85 7.89 -32.35
N VAL A 72 2.41 7.76 -33.59
CA VAL A 72 1.65 6.62 -34.11
C VAL A 72 2.42 5.34 -33.81
N ALA A 73 1.93 4.54 -32.86
CA ALA A 73 2.25 3.13 -32.73
C ALA A 73 1.10 2.45 -31.98
N THR A 74 0.28 1.72 -32.72
CA THR A 74 -0.80 0.87 -32.21
C THR A 74 -0.21 -0.20 -31.30
N SER A 75 -0.43 -0.10 -29.99
CA SER A 75 -0.11 -1.15 -29.02
C SER A 75 -1.38 -1.97 -28.75
N PRO A 76 -1.36 -3.31 -28.86
CA PRO A 76 -2.55 -4.12 -28.65
C PRO A 76 -2.95 -4.12 -27.17
N SER A 77 -4.19 -3.70 -26.94
CA SER A 77 -4.86 -3.59 -25.65
C SER A 77 -4.78 -4.88 -24.81
N ILE A 78 -3.97 -4.87 -23.76
CA ILE A 78 -4.06 -5.78 -22.61
C ILE A 78 -5.42 -5.51 -21.93
N LYS A 79 -6.47 -6.18 -22.40
CA LYS A 79 -7.77 -6.16 -21.72
C LYS A 79 -8.44 -7.55 -21.71
N THR A 80 -7.84 -8.53 -22.38
CA THR A 80 -8.39 -9.87 -22.54
C THR A 80 -7.90 -10.87 -21.49
N PHE A 81 -6.72 -10.65 -20.87
CA PHE A 81 -6.15 -11.58 -19.89
C PHE A 81 -6.92 -11.63 -18.57
N GLY A 82 -7.41 -10.49 -18.07
CA GLY A 82 -8.14 -10.43 -16.79
C GLY A 82 -9.45 -11.23 -16.82
N THR A 83 -10.20 -11.14 -17.92
CA THR A 83 -11.48 -11.86 -18.08
C THR A 83 -11.26 -13.37 -18.17
N ILE A 84 -10.23 -13.84 -18.88
CA ILE A 84 -9.93 -15.26 -19.01
C ILE A 84 -9.53 -15.86 -17.65
N PHE A 85 -8.71 -15.14 -16.87
CA PHE A 85 -8.28 -15.59 -15.55
C PHE A 85 -9.46 -15.73 -14.57
N LEU A 86 -10.39 -14.78 -14.58
CA LEU A 86 -11.55 -14.76 -13.68
C LEU A 86 -12.55 -15.90 -13.98
N VAL A 87 -12.72 -16.23 -15.27
CA VAL A 87 -13.52 -17.39 -15.70
C VAL A 87 -12.86 -18.70 -15.28
N ALA A 88 -11.55 -18.85 -15.47
CA ALA A 88 -10.82 -20.06 -15.10
C ALA A 88 -10.89 -20.34 -13.59
N VAL A 89 -10.69 -19.30 -12.75
CA VAL A 89 -10.78 -19.43 -11.29
C VAL A 89 -12.21 -19.83 -10.87
N SER A 90 -13.24 -19.21 -11.47
CA SER A 90 -14.64 -19.56 -11.17
C SER A 90 -14.98 -21.01 -11.50
N LEU A 91 -14.45 -21.54 -12.60
CA LEU A 91 -14.70 -22.91 -13.05
C LEU A 91 -14.03 -23.93 -12.11
N ILE A 92 -12.81 -23.65 -11.65
CA ILE A 92 -12.09 -24.49 -10.69
C ILE A 92 -12.83 -24.52 -9.35
N VAL A 93 -13.24 -23.37 -8.83
CA VAL A 93 -13.99 -23.29 -7.58
C VAL A 93 -15.32 -24.05 -7.71
N GLY A 94 -16.08 -23.83 -8.79
CA GLY A 94 -17.32 -24.55 -9.04
C GLY A 94 -17.14 -26.07 -9.09
N PHE A 95 -16.07 -26.55 -9.73
CA PHE A 95 -15.77 -27.98 -9.80
C PHE A 95 -15.43 -28.59 -8.43
N ILE A 96 -14.76 -27.84 -7.54
CA ILE A 96 -14.47 -28.28 -6.17
C ILE A 96 -15.75 -28.36 -5.33
N PHE A 97 -16.67 -27.41 -5.48
CA PHE A 97 -17.94 -27.40 -4.73
C PHE A 97 -18.98 -28.42 -5.21
N ILE A 98 -18.85 -28.92 -6.44
CA ILE A 98 -19.76 -29.92 -7.03
C ILE A 98 -19.25 -31.37 -6.80
N ARG A 99 -18.04 -31.54 -6.23
CA ARG A 99 -17.51 -32.84 -5.81
C ARG A 99 -17.85 -33.15 -4.36
#